data_AF-A0A194QK70-F1
#
_entry.id   AF-A0A194QK70-F1
#
_cell.length_a   1.000
_cell.length_b   1.000
_cell.length_c   1.000
_cell.angle_alpha   90.00
_cell.angle_beta   90.00
_cell.angle_gamma   90.00
#
_symmetry.space_group_name_H-M   'P 1'
#
loop_
_entity.id
_entity.type
_entity.pdbx_description
1 polymer ?
#
loop_
_entity_poly.entity_id
_entity_poly.type
_entity_poly.pdbx_seq_one_letter_code
_entity_poly.pdbx_strand_id
1 'polypeptide(L)'
;MARAWRSRSPSTRVAEARAALAERADCAAALLLLAEEDAPTVLEAERVLRRAWRAGEAAWRAHCGAGAGAGAGAGTGAGTGAGAGARARRCAAVLAHVKRRAAMCARRLGRLRDAARMFRELAREAPPALAPLATHENLIEVLLEQRAYADVQALVARYEECATSRSAVTVYTAALLRARTAACAAPPARTAADLAALEAMSRAVEFNPHVPAYLLEQRALCLPPEHVVRRGDSEALAYAFWRRNDKYAGSRDDGSKGLRDLTMSVCAGIVDRQESRDPSLECCGDAVVYRMS
;
A
#
# COMPACT_ATOMS: atom_id res chain seq x y z
N MET A 1 -18.77 -16.94 -6.78
CA MET A 1 -17.86 -16.04 -6.04
C MET A 1 -17.59 -16.41 -4.58
N ALA A 2 -18.58 -16.65 -3.71
CA ALA A 2 -18.28 -17.00 -2.30
C ALA A 2 -17.42 -18.27 -2.14
N ARG A 3 -17.57 -19.25 -3.04
CA ARG A 3 -16.69 -20.42 -3.12
C ARG A 3 -15.25 -20.02 -3.49
N ALA A 4 -15.07 -19.22 -4.52
CA ALA A 4 -13.76 -18.69 -4.93
C ALA A 4 -13.02 -18.03 -3.76
N TRP A 5 -13.63 -17.05 -3.08
CA TRP A 5 -12.96 -16.33 -1.98
C TRP A 5 -12.61 -17.16 -0.74
N ARG A 6 -13.23 -18.34 -0.57
CA ARG A 6 -12.91 -19.26 0.54
C ARG A 6 -11.87 -20.31 0.16
N SER A 7 -11.60 -20.49 -1.14
CA SER A 7 -10.64 -21.47 -1.60
C SER A 7 -9.20 -21.00 -1.32
N ARG A 8 -8.39 -21.90 -0.78
CA ARG A 8 -6.97 -21.63 -0.50
C ARG A 8 -6.09 -21.77 -1.75
N SER A 9 -6.56 -22.50 -2.76
CA SER A 9 -5.81 -22.76 -4.00
C SER A 9 -6.10 -21.70 -5.08
N PRO A 10 -5.10 -20.95 -5.58
CA PRO A 10 -5.28 -19.96 -6.65
C PRO A 10 -5.90 -20.54 -7.92
N SER A 11 -5.48 -21.73 -8.36
CA SER A 11 -6.02 -22.36 -9.58
C SER A 11 -7.53 -22.63 -9.46
N THR A 12 -7.97 -23.06 -8.28
CA THR A 12 -9.40 -23.26 -7.97
C THR A 12 -10.15 -21.93 -7.92
N ARG A 13 -9.54 -20.87 -7.37
CA ARG A 13 -10.14 -19.52 -7.33
C ARG A 13 -10.37 -18.97 -8.73
N VAL A 14 -9.38 -19.10 -9.61
CA VAL A 14 -9.46 -18.71 -11.03
C VAL A 14 -10.55 -19.50 -11.75
N ALA A 15 -10.60 -20.83 -11.58
CA ALA A 15 -11.63 -21.67 -12.20
C ALA A 15 -13.06 -21.27 -11.77
N GLU A 16 -13.27 -21.05 -10.47
CA GLU A 16 -14.57 -20.61 -9.92
C GLU A 16 -14.93 -19.17 -10.35
N ALA A 17 -13.95 -18.29 -10.55
CA ALA A 17 -14.19 -16.96 -11.09
C ALA A 17 -14.60 -17.00 -12.57
N ARG A 18 -13.94 -17.85 -13.37
CA ARG A 18 -14.33 -18.08 -14.78
C ARG A 18 -15.74 -18.68 -14.88
N ALA A 19 -16.07 -19.65 -14.02
CA ALA A 19 -17.43 -20.20 -13.95
C ALA A 19 -18.48 -19.13 -13.60
N ALA A 20 -18.19 -18.26 -12.64
CA ALA A 20 -19.07 -17.15 -12.30
C ALA A 20 -19.26 -16.14 -13.46
N LEU A 21 -18.25 -15.96 -14.32
CA LEU A 21 -18.36 -15.13 -15.52
C LEU A 21 -19.14 -15.78 -16.64
N ALA A 22 -19.14 -17.11 -16.74
CA ALA A 22 -19.99 -17.85 -17.68
C ALA A 22 -21.48 -17.66 -17.36
N GLU A 23 -21.85 -17.63 -16.08
CA GLU A 23 -23.22 -17.31 -15.65
C GLU A 23 -23.55 -15.82 -15.77
N ARG A 24 -22.59 -14.94 -15.44
CA ARG A 24 -22.77 -13.49 -15.41
C ARG A 24 -21.52 -12.79 -15.95
N ALA A 25 -21.57 -12.44 -17.23
CA ALA A 25 -20.44 -11.81 -17.93
C ALA A 25 -19.93 -10.52 -17.26
N ASP A 26 -20.79 -9.78 -16.56
CA ASP A 26 -20.43 -8.51 -15.90
C ASP A 26 -20.27 -8.66 -14.38
N CYS A 27 -19.74 -9.80 -13.91
CA CYS A 27 -19.41 -9.98 -12.51
C CYS A 27 -18.09 -9.24 -12.15
N ALA A 28 -18.20 -8.02 -11.63
CA ALA A 28 -17.05 -7.20 -11.23
C ALA A 28 -16.10 -7.90 -10.25
N ALA A 29 -16.64 -8.66 -9.28
CA ALA A 29 -15.82 -9.39 -8.31
C ALA A 29 -15.02 -10.55 -8.94
N ALA A 30 -15.57 -11.21 -9.96
CA ALA A 30 -14.86 -12.27 -10.68
C ALA A 30 -13.76 -11.68 -11.58
N LEU A 31 -14.08 -10.59 -12.30
CA LEU A 31 -13.10 -9.87 -13.12
C LEU A 31 -11.96 -9.31 -12.27
N LEU A 32 -12.26 -8.79 -11.08
CA LEU A 32 -11.25 -8.39 -10.12
C LEU A 32 -10.32 -9.56 -9.80
N LEU A 33 -10.84 -10.70 -9.35
CA LEU A 33 -10.03 -11.87 -8.99
C LEU A 33 -9.13 -12.32 -10.14
N LEU A 34 -9.66 -12.40 -11.37
CA LEU A 34 -8.86 -12.76 -12.54
C LEU A 34 -7.74 -11.74 -12.83
N ALA A 35 -7.99 -10.45 -12.64
CA ALA A 35 -6.94 -9.45 -12.78
C ALA A 35 -5.85 -9.57 -11.71
N GLU A 36 -6.15 -10.15 -10.54
CA GLU A 36 -5.17 -10.34 -9.47
C GLU A 36 -4.37 -11.64 -9.61
N GLU A 37 -4.99 -12.71 -10.10
CA GLU A 37 -4.42 -14.07 -10.04
C GLU A 37 -4.14 -14.73 -11.39
N ASP A 38 -4.78 -14.27 -12.48
CA ASP A 38 -4.72 -14.90 -13.80
C ASP A 38 -4.03 -14.02 -14.85
N ALA A 39 -3.84 -12.73 -14.57
CA ALA A 39 -3.20 -11.80 -15.49
C ALA A 39 -1.65 -11.92 -15.44
N PRO A 40 -0.98 -12.35 -16.52
CA PRO A 40 0.47 -12.52 -16.55
C PRO A 40 1.24 -11.20 -16.60
N THR A 41 0.60 -10.10 -17.04
CA THR A 41 1.24 -8.78 -17.16
C THR A 41 0.38 -7.67 -16.56
N VAL A 42 1.03 -6.57 -16.17
CA VAL A 42 0.34 -5.37 -15.67
C VAL A 42 -0.63 -4.80 -16.71
N LEU A 43 -0.28 -4.87 -18.01
CA LEU A 43 -1.13 -4.40 -19.09
C LEU A 43 -2.41 -5.24 -19.22
N GLU A 44 -2.29 -6.57 -19.11
CA GLU A 44 -3.45 -7.47 -19.15
C GLU A 44 -4.33 -7.29 -17.90
N ALA A 45 -3.71 -7.19 -16.72
CA ALA A 45 -4.42 -6.88 -15.48
C ALA A 45 -5.21 -5.56 -15.63
N GLU A 46 -4.59 -4.52 -16.19
CA GLU A 46 -5.25 -3.25 -16.43
C GLU A 46 -6.46 -3.37 -17.38
N ARG A 47 -6.33 -4.13 -18.47
CA ARG A 47 -7.44 -4.37 -19.42
C ARG A 47 -8.63 -5.03 -18.73
N VAL A 48 -8.38 -6.07 -17.93
CA VAL A 48 -9.43 -6.76 -17.16
C VAL A 48 -10.05 -5.83 -16.12
N LEU A 49 -9.23 -5.03 -15.41
CA LEU A 49 -9.70 -4.05 -14.42
C LEU A 49 -10.57 -2.95 -15.04
N ARG A 50 -10.29 -2.48 -16.26
CA ARG A 50 -11.17 -1.52 -16.96
C ARG A 50 -12.54 -2.11 -17.28
N ARG A 51 -12.63 -3.42 -17.55
CA ARG A 51 -13.91 -4.13 -17.69
C ARG A 51 -14.59 -4.26 -16.32
N ALA A 52 -13.83 -4.66 -15.29
CA ALA A 52 -14.32 -4.79 -13.91
C ALA A 52 -14.89 -3.47 -13.38
N TRP A 53 -14.25 -2.34 -13.72
CA TRP A 53 -14.67 -1.01 -13.30
C TRP A 53 -16.05 -0.67 -13.88
N ARG A 54 -16.22 -0.80 -15.19
CA ARG A 54 -17.51 -0.54 -15.87
C ARG A 54 -18.63 -1.40 -15.29
N ALA A 55 -18.37 -2.69 -15.10
CA ALA A 55 -19.30 -3.62 -14.47
C ALA A 55 -19.61 -3.24 -13.01
N GLY A 56 -18.60 -2.83 -12.25
CA GLY A 56 -18.72 -2.43 -10.84
C GLY A 56 -19.53 -1.15 -10.66
N GLU A 57 -19.33 -0.16 -11.53
CA GLU A 57 -20.12 1.07 -11.53
C GLU A 57 -21.57 0.82 -11.91
N ALA A 58 -21.82 0.04 -12.97
CA ALA A 58 -23.18 -0.34 -13.35
C ALA A 58 -23.90 -1.06 -12.20
N ALA A 59 -23.21 -2.01 -11.55
CA ALA A 59 -23.75 -2.71 -10.39
C ALA A 59 -23.99 -1.77 -9.20
N TRP A 60 -23.06 -0.87 -8.87
CA TRP A 60 -23.22 0.08 -7.78
C TRP A 60 -24.40 1.04 -8.03
N ARG A 61 -24.49 1.64 -9.23
CA ARG A 61 -25.59 2.53 -9.62
C ARG A 61 -26.95 1.82 -9.55
N ALA A 62 -27.05 0.58 -10.04
CA ALA A 62 -28.30 -0.18 -10.00
C ALA A 62 -28.81 -0.40 -8.56
N HIS A 63 -27.91 -0.63 -7.60
CA HIS A 63 -28.29 -0.87 -6.20
C HIS A 63 -28.41 0.42 -5.37
N CYS A 64 -27.77 1.52 -5.78
CA CYS A 64 -27.95 2.85 -5.18
C CYS A 64 -29.23 3.54 -5.68
N GLY A 65 -29.55 3.43 -6.98
CA GLY A 65 -30.78 3.97 -7.56
C GLY A 65 -32.04 3.27 -7.05
N ALA A 66 -31.96 1.97 -6.75
CA ALA A 66 -33.03 1.21 -6.10
C ALA A 66 -33.36 1.68 -4.67
N GLY A 67 -32.51 2.50 -4.04
CA GLY A 67 -32.73 3.07 -2.72
C GLY A 67 -33.31 4.50 -2.71
N ALA A 68 -33.25 5.23 -3.84
CA ALA A 68 -33.73 6.61 -3.94
C ALA A 68 -35.12 6.74 -4.56
N GLY A 69 -35.62 5.70 -5.25
CA GLY A 69 -36.96 5.66 -5.86
C GLY A 69 -38.08 5.15 -4.96
N ALA A 70 -37.78 4.74 -3.72
CA ALA A 70 -38.81 4.30 -2.76
C ALA A 70 -39.34 5.49 -1.96
N GLY A 71 -39.97 6.43 -2.66
CA GLY A 71 -40.89 7.38 -2.04
C GLY A 71 -42.14 6.64 -1.57
N ALA A 72 -42.50 6.85 -0.31
CA ALA A 72 -43.86 6.81 0.25
C ALA A 72 -44.89 5.97 -0.54
N GLY A 73 -44.79 4.65 -0.43
CA GLY A 73 -45.83 3.71 -0.85
C GLY A 73 -46.02 2.67 0.24
N ALA A 74 -47.11 2.79 0.98
CA ALA A 74 -47.52 1.84 2.01
C ALA A 74 -47.60 0.41 1.43
N GLY A 75 -46.85 -0.52 2.02
CA GLY A 75 -46.84 -1.92 1.63
C GLY A 75 -45.98 -2.74 2.58
N THR A 76 -46.64 -3.43 3.51
CA THR A 76 -46.09 -4.32 4.53
C THR A 76 -45.03 -5.29 4.00
N GLY A 77 -43.79 -5.16 4.49
CA GLY A 77 -42.69 -6.06 4.16
C GLY A 77 -41.42 -5.75 4.97
N ALA A 78 -41.46 -5.93 6.28
CA ALA A 78 -40.30 -5.79 7.17
C ALA A 78 -39.24 -6.86 6.86
N GLY A 79 -38.30 -6.56 5.95
CA GLY A 79 -37.17 -7.45 5.65
C GLY A 79 -36.28 -7.06 4.47
N THR A 80 -36.75 -6.25 3.52
CA THR A 80 -36.03 -6.00 2.24
C THR A 80 -35.07 -4.81 2.26
N GLY A 81 -35.29 -3.80 3.12
CA GLY A 81 -34.47 -2.58 3.17
C GLY A 81 -33.03 -2.78 3.68
N ALA A 82 -32.82 -3.65 4.67
CA ALA A 82 -31.48 -3.95 5.19
C ALA A 82 -30.60 -4.71 4.18
N GLY A 83 -31.21 -5.61 3.40
CA GLY A 83 -30.54 -6.39 2.36
C GLY A 83 -30.12 -5.56 1.15
N ALA A 84 -30.95 -4.60 0.74
CA ALA A 84 -30.64 -3.66 -0.35
C ALA A 84 -29.43 -2.78 0.00
N GLY A 85 -29.42 -2.20 1.20
CA GLY A 85 -28.29 -1.40 1.70
C GLY A 85 -27.00 -2.21 1.83
N ALA A 86 -27.07 -3.46 2.30
CA ALA A 86 -25.92 -4.36 2.38
C ALA A 86 -25.33 -4.69 1.00
N ARG A 87 -26.19 -4.84 -0.02
CA ARG A 87 -25.77 -5.14 -1.39
C ARG A 87 -25.09 -3.94 -2.06
N ALA A 88 -25.65 -2.73 -1.89
CA ALA A 88 -25.02 -1.50 -2.34
C ALA A 88 -23.63 -1.29 -1.69
N ARG A 89 -23.50 -1.52 -0.38
CA ARG A 89 -22.21 -1.47 0.34
C ARG A 89 -21.18 -2.47 -0.21
N ARG A 90 -21.60 -3.71 -0.50
CA ARG A 90 -20.71 -4.72 -1.12
C ARG A 90 -20.28 -4.30 -2.53
N CYS A 91 -21.19 -3.79 -3.35
CA CYS A 91 -20.87 -3.29 -4.69
C CYS A 91 -19.88 -2.10 -4.61
N ALA A 92 -20.08 -1.18 -3.68
CA ALA A 92 -19.16 -0.07 -3.42
C ALA A 92 -17.77 -0.56 -3.00
N ALA A 93 -17.71 -1.57 -2.12
CA ALA A 93 -16.45 -2.16 -1.66
C ALA A 93 -15.67 -2.82 -2.82
N VAL A 94 -16.34 -3.60 -3.65
CA VAL A 94 -15.74 -4.22 -4.85
C VAL A 94 -15.26 -3.15 -5.82
N LEU A 95 -16.09 -2.13 -6.11
CA LEU A 95 -15.73 -1.05 -7.02
C LEU A 95 -14.49 -0.28 -6.53
N ALA A 96 -14.43 0.05 -5.25
CA ALA A 96 -13.27 0.73 -4.68
C ALA A 96 -11.99 -0.11 -4.77
N HIS A 97 -12.08 -1.43 -4.53
CA HIS A 97 -10.92 -2.31 -4.67
C HIS A 97 -10.48 -2.42 -6.14
N VAL A 98 -11.41 -2.48 -7.09
CA VAL A 98 -11.11 -2.41 -8.53
C VAL A 98 -10.40 -1.10 -8.89
N LYS A 99 -10.94 0.04 -8.47
CA LYS A 99 -10.33 1.37 -8.69
C LYS A 99 -8.91 1.43 -8.10
N ARG A 100 -8.71 0.88 -6.89
CA ARG A 100 -7.39 0.81 -6.24
C ARG A 100 -6.41 -0.03 -7.06
N ARG A 101 -6.79 -1.23 -7.48
CA ARG A 101 -5.94 -2.09 -8.31
C ARG A 101 -5.63 -1.45 -9.67
N ALA A 102 -6.58 -0.74 -10.26
CA ALA A 102 -6.36 0.03 -11.48
C ALA A 102 -5.35 1.18 -11.27
N ALA A 103 -5.44 1.90 -10.15
CA ALA A 103 -4.46 2.93 -9.78
C ALA A 103 -3.05 2.35 -9.58
N MET A 104 -2.95 1.18 -8.95
CA MET A 104 -1.68 0.45 -8.82
C MET A 104 -1.10 0.07 -10.19
N CYS A 105 -1.93 -0.41 -11.13
CA CYS A 105 -1.48 -0.69 -12.50
C CYS A 105 -1.01 0.60 -13.20
N ALA A 106 -1.74 1.70 -13.06
CA ALA A 106 -1.34 3.00 -13.63
C ALA A 106 0.03 3.48 -13.09
N ARG A 107 0.27 3.33 -11.77
CA ARG A 107 1.59 3.61 -11.17
C ARG A 107 2.68 2.75 -11.80
N ARG A 108 2.47 1.43 -11.88
CA ARG A 108 3.43 0.46 -12.45
C ARG A 108 3.76 0.73 -13.92
N LEU A 109 2.80 1.26 -14.67
CA LEU A 109 2.97 1.67 -16.07
C LEU A 109 3.56 3.08 -16.23
N GLY A 110 3.99 3.70 -15.13
CA GLY A 110 4.62 5.03 -15.15
C GLY A 110 3.64 6.21 -15.26
N ARG A 111 2.33 5.97 -15.34
CA ARG A 111 1.29 7.02 -15.39
C ARG A 111 1.01 7.59 -14.00
N LEU A 112 2.02 8.24 -13.41
CA LEU A 112 2.00 8.69 -12.02
C LEU A 112 0.91 9.72 -11.75
N ARG A 113 0.67 10.66 -12.67
CA ARG A 113 -0.34 11.71 -12.50
C ARG A 113 -1.75 11.12 -12.38
N ASP A 114 -2.08 10.15 -13.24
CA ASP A 114 -3.35 9.44 -13.20
C ASP A 114 -3.48 8.62 -11.91
N ALA A 115 -2.44 7.87 -11.55
CA ALA A 115 -2.44 7.08 -10.31
C ALA A 115 -2.67 7.97 -9.07
N ALA A 116 -2.00 9.11 -8.98
CA ALA A 116 -2.16 10.05 -7.88
C ALA A 116 -3.57 10.65 -7.82
N ARG A 117 -4.16 11.00 -8.98
CA ARG A 117 -5.56 11.46 -9.05
C ARG A 117 -6.50 10.39 -8.51
N MET A 118 -6.37 9.15 -8.99
CA MET A 118 -7.23 8.04 -8.59
C MET A 118 -7.12 7.71 -7.10
N PHE A 119 -5.91 7.72 -6.52
CA PHE A 119 -5.74 7.50 -5.09
C PHE A 119 -6.29 8.65 -4.24
N ARG A 120 -6.19 9.91 -4.69
CA ARG A 120 -6.81 11.06 -4.02
C ARG A 120 -8.33 10.98 -4.04
N GLU A 121 -8.92 10.59 -5.17
CA GLU A 121 -10.37 10.34 -5.28
C GLU A 121 -10.80 9.24 -4.30
N LEU A 122 -10.10 8.10 -4.30
CA LEU A 122 -10.37 7.00 -3.37
C LEU A 122 -10.21 7.41 -1.91
N ALA A 123 -9.25 8.28 -1.57
CA ALA A 123 -9.06 8.77 -0.22
C ALA A 123 -10.17 9.74 0.24
N ARG A 124 -10.80 10.47 -0.69
CA ARG A 124 -11.95 11.36 -0.41
C ARG A 124 -13.25 10.58 -0.30
N GLU A 125 -13.44 9.60 -1.17
CA GLU A 125 -14.66 8.80 -1.27
C GLU A 125 -14.73 7.69 -0.21
N ALA A 126 -13.63 7.40 0.51
CA ALA A 126 -13.52 6.21 1.34
C ALA A 126 -14.53 6.18 2.51
N PRO A 127 -15.57 5.32 2.47
CA PRO A 127 -16.30 4.97 3.67
C PRO A 127 -15.36 4.21 4.62
N PRO A 128 -15.64 4.14 5.93
CA PRO A 128 -14.84 3.38 6.91
C PRO A 128 -14.58 1.92 6.49
N ALA A 129 -15.48 1.34 5.69
CA ALA A 129 -15.36 0.00 5.11
C ALA A 129 -14.17 -0.19 4.14
N LEU A 130 -13.56 0.90 3.66
CA LEU A 130 -12.39 0.88 2.79
C LEU A 130 -11.07 1.17 3.52
N ALA A 131 -11.12 1.42 4.83
CA ALA A 131 -9.92 1.58 5.66
C ALA A 131 -8.90 0.42 5.52
N PRO A 132 -9.32 -0.86 5.37
CA PRO A 132 -8.39 -1.97 5.16
C PRO A 132 -7.57 -1.88 3.86
N LEU A 133 -7.98 -1.06 2.90
CA LEU A 133 -7.32 -0.95 1.60
C LEU A 133 -6.03 -0.12 1.63
N ALA A 134 -5.72 0.55 2.75
CA ALA A 134 -4.52 1.36 2.94
C ALA A 134 -4.19 2.25 1.72
N THR A 135 -5.21 2.92 1.17
CA THR A 135 -5.09 3.74 -0.06
C THR A 135 -4.10 4.90 0.12
N HIS A 136 -3.97 5.40 1.35
CA HIS A 136 -3.00 6.43 1.72
C HIS A 136 -1.56 5.98 1.58
N GLU A 137 -1.22 4.72 1.92
CA GLU A 137 0.14 4.19 1.71
C GLU A 137 0.48 4.15 0.22
N ASN A 138 -0.47 3.73 -0.61
CA ASN A 138 -0.29 3.74 -2.06
C ASN A 138 -0.16 5.17 -2.62
N LEU A 139 -0.87 6.15 -2.06
CA LEU A 139 -0.71 7.55 -2.44
C LEU A 139 0.67 8.09 -2.04
N ILE A 140 1.15 7.80 -0.83
CA ILE A 140 2.49 8.17 -0.35
C ILE A 140 3.53 7.67 -1.36
N GLU A 141 3.45 6.40 -1.74
CA GLU A 141 4.35 5.78 -2.72
C GLU A 141 4.35 6.49 -4.08
N VAL A 142 3.17 6.82 -4.62
CA VAL A 142 3.08 7.55 -5.90
C VAL A 142 3.67 8.95 -5.78
N LEU A 143 3.40 9.67 -4.69
CA LEU A 143 3.89 11.03 -4.48
C LEU A 143 5.42 11.06 -4.27
N LEU A 144 5.97 10.04 -3.60
CA LEU A 144 7.42 9.86 -3.48
C LEU A 144 8.08 9.66 -4.84
N GLU A 145 7.48 8.84 -5.72
CA GLU A 145 7.96 8.67 -7.11
C GLU A 145 7.85 9.95 -7.94
N GLN A 146 6.83 10.78 -7.68
CA GLN A 146 6.69 12.11 -8.28
C GLN A 146 7.65 13.16 -7.71
N ARG A 147 8.38 12.85 -6.63
CA ARG A 147 9.18 13.80 -5.86
C ARG A 147 8.37 14.94 -5.23
N ALA A 148 7.07 14.73 -5.02
CA ALA A 148 6.18 15.69 -4.38
C ALA A 148 6.32 15.62 -2.85
N TYR A 149 7.52 15.89 -2.32
CA TYR A 149 7.85 15.65 -0.91
C TYR A 149 7.02 16.48 0.07
N ALA A 150 6.66 17.70 -0.30
CA ALA A 150 5.77 18.55 0.52
C ALA A 150 4.38 17.91 0.70
N ASP A 151 3.80 17.38 -0.38
CA ASP A 151 2.53 16.66 -0.34
C ASP A 151 2.62 15.40 0.52
N VAL A 152 3.74 14.67 0.44
CA VAL A 152 3.98 13.49 1.28
C VAL A 152 4.07 13.87 2.75
N GLN A 153 4.80 14.94 3.10
CA GLN A 153 4.90 15.41 4.49
C GLN A 153 3.53 15.77 5.06
N ALA A 154 2.71 16.52 4.32
CA ALA A 154 1.36 16.87 4.75
C ALA A 154 0.46 15.64 4.92
N LEU A 155 0.58 14.67 4.01
CA LEU A 155 -0.20 13.44 4.07
C LEU A 155 0.21 12.57 5.26
N VAL A 156 1.51 12.39 5.49
CA VAL A 156 2.02 11.56 6.59
C VAL A 156 1.68 12.17 7.94
N ALA A 157 1.79 13.50 8.11
CA ALA A 157 1.42 14.16 9.36
C ALA A 157 -0.02 13.83 9.78
N ARG A 158 -0.97 13.85 8.83
CA ARG A 158 -2.37 13.48 9.07
C ARG A 158 -2.56 12.04 9.55
N TYR A 159 -1.73 11.10 9.10
CA TYR A 159 -1.85 9.68 9.45
C TYR A 159 -0.96 9.25 10.62
N GLU A 160 0.06 10.05 10.98
CA GLU A 160 0.92 9.85 12.17
C GLU A 160 0.11 10.09 13.45
N GLU A 161 -0.79 11.08 13.44
CA GLU A 161 -1.68 11.42 14.55
C GLU A 161 -2.73 10.31 14.83
N CYS A 162 -3.19 9.63 13.78
CA CYS A 162 -4.18 8.56 13.89
C CYS A 162 -3.53 7.19 14.19
N ALA A 163 -3.59 6.75 15.45
CA ALA A 163 -2.96 5.50 15.91
C ALA A 163 -3.41 4.24 15.13
N THR A 164 -4.66 4.19 14.64
CA THR A 164 -5.22 3.07 13.88
C THR A 164 -4.71 2.97 12.44
N SER A 165 -4.07 4.03 11.93
CA SER A 165 -3.52 4.09 10.57
C SER A 165 -1.99 4.11 10.52
N ARG A 166 -1.31 4.04 11.68
CA ARG A 166 0.16 4.03 11.69
C ARG A 166 0.68 2.73 11.07
N SER A 167 1.62 2.90 10.15
CA SER A 167 2.35 1.81 9.50
C SER A 167 3.83 2.14 9.36
N ALA A 168 4.63 1.13 9.01
CA ALA A 168 6.03 1.37 8.68
C ALA A 168 6.16 2.41 7.56
N VAL A 169 5.26 2.37 6.55
CA VAL A 169 5.21 3.35 5.46
C VAL A 169 5.06 4.77 5.99
N THR A 170 4.13 5.03 6.92
CA THR A 170 3.92 6.40 7.43
C THR A 170 5.08 6.85 8.31
N VAL A 171 5.47 6.04 9.31
CA VAL A 171 6.42 6.46 10.35
C VAL A 171 7.84 6.61 9.78
N TYR A 172 8.31 5.61 9.03
CA TYR A 172 9.64 5.69 8.42
C TYR A 172 9.71 6.73 7.30
N THR A 173 8.64 6.92 6.52
CA THR A 173 8.65 7.99 5.50
C THR A 173 8.73 9.37 6.15
N ALA A 174 8.00 9.62 7.25
CA ALA A 174 8.14 10.88 8.00
C ALA A 174 9.58 11.08 8.49
N ALA A 175 10.18 10.07 9.13
CA ALA A 175 11.53 10.14 9.65
C ALA A 175 12.57 10.45 8.55
N LEU A 176 12.49 9.74 7.43
CA LEU A 176 13.40 9.96 6.29
C LEU A 176 13.23 11.32 5.63
N LEU A 177 11.99 11.85 5.56
CA LEU A 177 11.76 13.20 5.05
C LEU A 177 12.28 14.28 5.99
N ARG A 178 12.19 14.08 7.32
CA ARG A 178 12.79 14.98 8.33
C ARG A 178 14.32 14.98 8.23
N ALA A 179 14.93 13.80 8.08
CA ALA A 179 16.37 13.70 7.87
C ALA A 179 16.83 14.36 6.57
N ARG A 180 16.05 14.20 5.49
CA ARG A 180 16.30 14.93 4.25
C ARG A 180 16.25 16.46 4.45
N THR A 181 15.24 16.97 5.15
CA THR A 181 15.14 18.41 5.40
C THR A 181 16.31 18.92 6.24
N ALA A 182 16.79 18.12 7.21
CA ALA A 182 17.96 18.44 8.01
C ALA A 182 19.25 18.50 7.17
N ALA A 183 19.45 17.53 6.26
CA ALA A 183 20.58 17.52 5.34
C ALA A 183 20.63 18.76 4.42
N CYS A 184 19.47 19.31 4.05
CA CYS A 184 19.36 20.53 3.26
C CYS A 184 19.40 21.82 4.10
N ALA A 185 19.39 21.75 5.43
CA ALA A 185 19.35 22.92 6.29
C ALA A 185 20.71 23.64 6.35
N ALA A 186 20.65 24.97 6.42
CA ALA A 186 21.80 25.83 6.65
C ALA A 186 22.39 25.60 8.06
N PRO A 187 23.70 25.85 8.28
CA PRO A 187 24.38 25.61 9.55
C PRO A 187 23.64 26.05 10.84
N PRO A 188 23.02 27.25 10.92
CA PRO A 188 22.35 27.68 12.15
C PRO A 188 21.08 26.88 12.47
N ALA A 189 20.40 26.32 11.47
CA ALA A 189 19.20 25.50 11.65
C ALA A 189 19.47 23.99 11.63
N ARG A 190 20.68 23.59 11.20
CA ARG A 190 21.05 22.18 10.99
C ARG A 190 21.02 21.40 12.30
N THR A 191 21.57 21.92 13.39
CA THR A 191 21.63 21.20 14.68
C THR A 191 20.24 20.86 15.21
N ALA A 192 19.28 21.81 15.14
CA ALA A 192 17.92 21.56 15.57
C ALA A 192 17.18 20.59 14.64
N ALA A 193 17.38 20.70 13.33
CA ALA A 193 16.78 19.81 12.35
C ALA A 193 17.34 18.38 12.44
N ASP A 194 18.63 18.22 12.70
CA ASP A 194 19.29 16.94 12.92
C ASP A 194 18.74 16.25 14.17
N LEU A 195 18.57 16.99 15.27
CA LEU A 195 17.98 16.44 16.50
C LEU A 195 16.54 15.96 16.26
N ALA A 196 15.71 16.76 15.59
CA ALA A 196 14.34 16.38 15.26
C ALA A 196 14.27 15.16 14.31
N ALA A 197 15.23 15.04 13.39
CA ALA A 197 15.35 13.88 12.51
C ALA A 197 15.77 12.61 13.29
N LEU A 198 16.70 12.73 14.23
CA LEU A 198 17.12 11.63 15.11
C LEU A 198 15.96 11.14 15.97
N GLU A 199 15.23 12.03 16.64
CA GLU A 199 14.06 11.66 17.44
C GLU A 199 12.96 10.99 16.60
N ALA A 200 12.75 11.46 15.37
CA ALA A 200 11.81 10.82 14.45
C ALA A 200 12.28 9.42 14.03
N MET A 201 13.58 9.23 13.81
CA MET A 201 14.12 7.92 13.45
C MET A 201 14.09 6.94 14.62
N SER A 202 14.44 7.37 15.84
CA SER A 202 14.32 6.53 17.05
C SER A 202 12.88 6.02 17.23
N ARG A 203 11.88 6.89 17.09
CA ARG A 203 10.46 6.49 17.13
C ARG A 203 10.07 5.53 16.00
N ALA A 204 10.69 5.65 14.82
CA ALA A 204 10.47 4.73 13.72
C ALA A 204 11.05 3.33 14.01
N VAL A 205 12.26 3.27 14.56
CA VAL A 205 12.91 2.04 14.99
C VAL A 205 12.12 1.36 16.11
N GLU A 206 11.68 2.13 17.12
CA GLU A 206 10.79 1.62 18.17
C GLU A 206 9.47 1.10 17.62
N PHE A 207 8.92 1.72 16.55
CA PHE A 207 7.68 1.27 15.94
C PHE A 207 7.82 -0.09 15.23
N ASN A 208 8.90 -0.28 14.46
CA ASN A 208 9.22 -1.55 13.82
C ASN A 208 10.75 -1.71 13.69
N PRO A 209 11.38 -2.55 14.54
CA PRO A 209 12.84 -2.67 14.61
C PRO A 209 13.44 -3.50 13.46
N HIS A 210 12.63 -4.16 12.64
CA HIS A 210 13.12 -5.00 11.54
C HIS A 210 13.45 -4.19 10.28
N VAL A 211 12.87 -3.00 10.12
CA VAL A 211 13.04 -2.16 8.91
C VAL A 211 14.50 -1.77 8.65
N PRO A 212 15.30 -1.32 9.64
CA PRO A 212 16.67 -0.86 9.39
C PRO A 212 17.54 -1.94 8.74
N ALA A 213 17.43 -3.19 9.17
CA ALA A 213 18.21 -4.30 8.62
C ALA A 213 17.95 -4.53 7.11
N TYR A 214 16.73 -4.30 6.63
CA TYR A 214 16.42 -4.40 5.19
C TYR A 214 16.84 -3.16 4.40
N LEU A 215 16.68 -1.97 5.00
CA LEU A 215 17.13 -0.71 4.38
C LEU A 215 18.64 -0.70 4.20
N LEU A 216 19.40 -1.11 5.22
CA LEU A 216 20.86 -1.16 5.25
C LEU A 216 21.46 -2.37 4.54
N GLU A 217 20.64 -3.16 3.85
CA GLU A 217 21.08 -4.32 3.09
C GLU A 217 21.71 -5.45 3.92
N GLN A 218 21.60 -5.41 5.24
CA GLN A 218 22.04 -6.46 6.16
C GLN A 218 21.19 -7.73 6.03
N ARG A 219 19.98 -7.61 5.48
CA ARG A 219 19.10 -8.74 5.14
C ARG A 219 18.67 -8.68 3.67
N ALA A 220 18.62 -9.85 3.04
CA ALA A 220 18.21 -9.99 1.65
C ALA A 220 16.74 -9.60 1.45
N LEU A 221 16.46 -8.86 0.38
CA LEU A 221 15.09 -8.56 -0.03
C LEU A 221 14.54 -9.73 -0.86
N CYS A 222 13.47 -10.36 -0.38
CA CYS A 222 12.64 -11.27 -1.14
C CYS A 222 11.27 -10.65 -1.46
N LEU A 223 10.46 -11.34 -2.27
CA LEU A 223 9.10 -10.87 -2.56
C LEU A 223 8.30 -10.79 -1.25
N PRO A 224 7.59 -9.67 -1.00
CA PRO A 224 6.80 -9.54 0.21
C PRO A 224 5.70 -10.60 0.26
N PRO A 225 5.41 -11.17 1.44
CA PRO A 225 4.34 -12.14 1.59
C PRO A 225 2.97 -11.51 1.32
N GLU A 226 2.00 -12.32 0.93
CA GLU A 226 0.61 -11.88 0.68
C GLU A 226 -0.02 -11.23 1.92
N HIS A 227 0.29 -11.79 3.10
CA HIS A 227 -0.22 -11.32 4.37
C HIS A 227 0.88 -10.55 5.11
N VAL A 228 0.67 -9.24 5.25
CA VAL A 228 1.58 -8.34 5.95
C VAL A 228 1.09 -8.14 7.39
N VAL A 229 1.95 -8.48 8.35
CA VAL A 229 1.70 -8.28 9.78
C VAL A 229 2.26 -6.92 10.19
N ARG A 230 1.39 -6.04 10.69
CA ARG A 230 1.78 -4.71 11.20
C ARG A 230 2.81 -4.85 12.32
N ARG A 231 3.84 -4.00 12.29
CA ARG A 231 4.99 -3.96 13.20
C ARG A 231 5.86 -5.22 13.20
N GLY A 232 5.63 -6.13 12.25
CA GLY A 232 6.41 -7.35 12.09
C GLY A 232 7.46 -7.26 10.99
N ASP A 233 8.22 -8.34 10.85
CA ASP A 233 9.23 -8.54 9.81
C ASP A 233 8.64 -8.46 8.38
N SER A 234 7.42 -8.98 8.17
CA SER A 234 6.75 -8.94 6.87
C SER A 234 6.37 -7.53 6.43
N GLU A 235 5.99 -6.64 7.36
CA GLU A 235 5.79 -5.22 7.05
C GLU A 235 7.10 -4.52 6.75
N ALA A 236 8.16 -4.86 7.50
CA ALA A 236 9.49 -4.30 7.27
C ALA A 236 10.04 -4.65 5.88
N LEU A 237 9.94 -5.94 5.51
CA LEU A 237 10.29 -6.44 4.19
C LEU A 237 9.45 -5.76 3.11
N ALA A 238 8.12 -5.65 3.28
CA ALA A 238 7.26 -4.99 2.31
C ALA A 238 7.61 -3.51 2.11
N TYR A 239 7.87 -2.78 3.20
CA TYR A 239 8.28 -1.39 3.16
C TYR A 239 9.61 -1.20 2.43
N ALA A 240 10.64 -1.98 2.79
CA ALA A 240 11.96 -1.88 2.18
C ALA A 240 11.96 -2.35 0.72
N PHE A 241 11.21 -3.40 0.39
CA PHE A 241 11.12 -3.95 -0.97
C PHE A 241 10.63 -2.91 -1.97
N TRP A 242 9.53 -2.20 -1.66
CA TRP A 242 8.97 -1.20 -2.59
C TRP A 242 9.83 0.06 -2.74
N ARG A 243 10.66 0.37 -1.74
CA ARG A 243 11.62 1.50 -1.81
C ARG A 243 12.91 1.19 -2.54
N ARG A 244 13.40 -0.05 -2.43
CA ARG A 244 14.74 -0.43 -2.91
C ARG A 244 14.73 -1.24 -4.21
N ASN A 245 13.61 -1.85 -4.60
CA ASN A 245 13.56 -2.64 -5.81
C ASN A 245 13.16 -1.78 -7.03
N ASP A 246 14.15 -1.16 -7.68
CA ASP A 246 13.92 -0.39 -8.93
C ASP A 246 13.45 -1.29 -10.06
N LYS A 247 13.76 -2.60 -10.02
CA LYS A 247 13.44 -3.54 -11.09
C LYS A 247 11.93 -3.77 -11.29
N TYR A 248 11.09 -3.45 -10.29
CA TYR A 248 9.62 -3.48 -10.39
C TYR A 248 8.99 -2.09 -10.59
N ALA A 249 9.81 -1.05 -10.64
CA ALA A 249 9.44 0.30 -11.06
C ALA A 249 10.02 0.48 -12.47
N GLY A 250 9.28 0.03 -13.50
CA GLY A 250 9.75 -0.09 -14.88
C GLY A 250 10.72 1.02 -15.31
N SER A 251 11.91 0.61 -15.77
CA SER A 251 13.00 1.41 -16.32
C SER A 251 12.95 2.92 -16.01
N ARG A 252 13.49 3.32 -14.85
CA ARG A 252 13.76 4.73 -14.56
C ARG A 252 15.24 4.91 -14.31
N ASP A 253 15.96 5.24 -15.37
CA ASP A 253 17.33 5.72 -15.27
C ASP A 253 17.39 7.08 -14.55
N ASP A 254 18.49 7.22 -13.81
CA ASP A 254 19.09 8.42 -13.21
C ASP A 254 18.44 9.13 -12.02
N GLY A 255 17.26 8.70 -11.56
CA GLY A 255 16.55 9.45 -10.52
C GLY A 255 16.48 8.86 -9.10
N SER A 256 16.35 7.54 -8.99
CA SER A 256 16.07 6.79 -7.75
C SER A 256 17.28 6.69 -6.81
N LYS A 257 18.49 6.84 -7.34
CA LYS A 257 19.75 6.88 -6.59
C LYS A 257 19.73 7.96 -5.50
N GLY A 258 19.25 9.16 -5.79
CA GLY A 258 19.28 10.27 -4.82
C GLY A 258 18.44 10.10 -3.55
N LEU A 259 17.33 9.35 -3.58
CA LEU A 259 16.57 9.05 -2.35
C LEU A 259 17.18 7.86 -1.59
N ARG A 260 17.81 6.92 -2.31
CA ARG A 260 18.54 5.78 -1.73
C ARG A 260 19.80 6.23 -1.04
N ASP A 261 20.63 7.02 -1.69
CA ASP A 261 21.90 7.51 -1.15
C ASP A 261 21.66 8.35 0.11
N LEU A 262 20.59 9.16 0.10
CA LEU A 262 20.17 9.94 1.26
C LEU A 262 19.59 9.08 2.39
N THR A 263 18.80 8.05 2.06
CA THR A 263 18.27 7.09 3.06
C THR A 263 19.39 6.27 3.67
N MET A 264 20.34 5.80 2.86
CA MET A 264 21.50 5.00 3.29
C MET A 264 22.47 5.82 4.12
N SER A 265 22.81 7.04 3.72
CA SER A 265 23.71 7.93 4.47
C SER A 265 23.14 8.31 5.84
N VAL A 266 21.83 8.59 5.91
CA VAL A 266 21.15 8.90 7.17
C VAL A 266 21.00 7.66 8.05
N CYS A 267 20.59 6.51 7.51
CA CYS A 267 20.41 5.30 8.29
C CYS A 267 21.74 4.73 8.80
N ALA A 268 22.81 4.77 8.01
CA ALA A 268 24.14 4.31 8.41
C ALA A 268 24.69 5.16 9.58
N GLY A 269 24.63 6.49 9.46
CA GLY A 269 25.09 7.39 10.54
C GLY A 269 24.29 7.30 11.85
N ILE A 270 23.12 6.67 11.83
CA ILE A 270 22.28 6.44 13.02
C ILE A 270 22.56 5.08 13.64
N VAL A 271 22.73 4.02 12.84
CA VAL A 271 23.12 2.69 13.34
C VAL A 271 24.51 2.72 13.97
N ASP A 272 25.49 3.39 13.34
CA ASP A 272 26.83 3.55 13.90
C ASP A 272 26.80 4.28 15.27
N ARG A 273 25.86 5.22 15.46
CA ARG A 273 25.69 5.93 16.74
C ARG A 273 24.94 5.11 17.79
N GLN A 274 24.06 4.21 17.39
CA GLN A 274 23.35 3.30 18.29
C GLN A 274 24.29 2.18 18.76
N GLU A 275 25.08 1.58 17.87
CA GLU A 275 26.12 0.61 18.22
C GLU A 275 27.18 1.22 19.15
N SER A 276 27.53 2.50 18.96
CA SER A 276 28.45 3.21 19.88
C SER A 276 27.89 3.50 21.28
N ARG A 277 26.58 3.33 21.50
CA ARG A 277 25.90 3.58 22.79
C ARG A 277 25.55 2.30 23.54
N ASP A 278 25.66 1.13 22.92
CA ASP A 278 25.29 -0.14 23.50
C ASP A 278 26.50 -1.11 23.53
N PRO A 279 27.33 -1.11 24.60
CA PRO A 279 28.45 -2.05 24.73
C PRO A 279 27.99 -3.48 25.05
N SER A 280 26.69 -3.79 24.91
CA SER A 280 26.08 -5.06 25.33
C SER A 280 25.73 -6.01 24.19
N LEU A 281 25.91 -5.61 22.92
CA LEU A 281 25.61 -6.44 21.75
C LEU A 281 26.82 -7.21 21.19
N GLU A 282 28.01 -7.07 21.77
CA GLU A 282 29.13 -7.98 21.54
C GLU A 282 28.99 -9.26 22.36
N CYS A 283 27.92 -10.04 22.15
CA CYS A 283 27.83 -11.42 22.66
C CYS A 283 26.62 -12.15 22.05
N CYS A 284 26.69 -12.45 20.75
CA CYS A 284 26.14 -13.69 20.20
C CYS A 284 26.65 -13.85 18.78
N GLY A 285 27.89 -14.34 18.68
CA GLY A 285 28.33 -15.05 17.50
C GLY A 285 27.43 -16.27 17.29
N ASP A 286 27.02 -16.50 16.05
CA ASP A 286 27.47 -17.71 15.36
C ASP A 286 27.23 -17.56 13.87
N ALA A 287 28.36 -17.62 13.15
CA ALA A 287 28.40 -17.84 11.73
C ALA A 287 27.81 -19.22 11.42
N VAL A 288 26.75 -19.27 10.62
CA VAL A 288 26.40 -20.49 9.88
C VAL A 288 26.57 -20.21 8.40
N VAL A 289 27.79 -20.48 7.94
CA VAL A 289 28.13 -20.66 6.53
C VAL A 289 27.43 -21.92 6.03
N TYR A 290 26.37 -21.78 5.24
CA TYR A 290 25.93 -22.88 4.38
C TYR A 290 26.72 -22.83 3.06
N ARG A 291 27.80 -23.61 3.04
CA ARG A 291 28.52 -23.99 1.83
C ARG A 291 27.66 -25.05 1.12
N MET A 292 27.34 -24.82 -0.15
CA MET A 292 26.67 -25.80 -0.99
C MET A 292 27.53 -27.08 -1.12
N SER A 293 26.91 -28.21 -0.81
CA SER A 293 27.09 -29.53 -1.42
C SER A 293 25.73 -30.23 -1.41
#